data_AF-A0A8S3QYZ8-F1
#
_entry.id   AF-A0A8S3QYZ8-F1
#
_cell.length_a   1.000
_cell.length_b   1.000
_cell.length_c   1.000
_cell.angle_alpha   90.00
_cell.angle_beta   90.00
_cell.angle_gamma   90.00
#
_symmetry.space_group_name_H-M   'P 1'
#
loop_
_entity.id
_entity.type
_entity.pdbx_description
1 polymer ?
#
loop_
_entity_poly.entity_id
_entity_poly.type
_entity_poly.pdbx_seq_one_letter_code
_entity_poly.pdbx_strand_id
1 'polypeptide(L)'
;MCKRSEGLNQLGDMKFHQKECLVATDWKVAKNIRLDIRNPWAHCDFTEWTTTKYADSFQLMGQFITNLRLSNREEKRILGELNRWATNGQNFLSGTKLDVEILDEFRQQTHILSEYAQRVCTETDGQFTTFKKKLTNLESVSNIKKIIQLLSLLKGSWK
;
A
#
# COMPACT_ATOMS: atom_id res chain seq x y z
N MET A 1 -38.27 18.39 -11.29
CA MET A 1 -38.78 18.70 -9.94
C MET A 1 -39.50 17.47 -9.42
N CYS A 2 -38.98 16.79 -8.38
CA CYS A 2 -39.65 15.63 -7.78
C CYS A 2 -40.41 16.11 -6.54
N LYS A 3 -41.74 15.94 -6.52
CA LYS A 3 -42.59 16.34 -5.40
C LYS A 3 -42.56 15.27 -4.30
N ARG A 4 -42.45 15.72 -3.05
CA ARG A 4 -42.47 14.93 -1.81
C ARG A 4 -43.94 14.71 -1.41
N SER A 5 -44.36 13.46 -1.20
CA SER A 5 -45.61 13.14 -0.49
C SER A 5 -45.29 12.57 0.88
N GLU A 6 -45.77 13.25 1.91
CA GLU A 6 -45.79 12.82 3.32
C GLU A 6 -47.02 11.94 3.57
N GLY A 7 -46.89 10.89 4.37
CA GLY A 7 -48.05 10.14 4.88
C GLY A 7 -47.84 8.67 5.25
N LEU A 8 -47.25 8.45 6.42
CA LEU A 8 -47.67 7.50 7.47
C LEU A 8 -47.82 5.98 7.19
N ASN A 9 -46.94 5.21 7.86
CA ASN A 9 -47.22 4.14 8.85
C ASN A 9 -46.58 2.75 8.63
N GLN A 10 -45.74 2.42 9.62
CA GLN A 10 -45.49 1.09 10.20
C GLN A 10 -44.59 0.09 9.45
N LEU A 11 -43.31 0.11 9.86
CA LEU A 11 -42.53 -1.05 10.33
C LEU A 11 -42.55 -2.32 9.46
N GLY A 12 -42.21 -2.15 8.19
CA GLY A 12 -41.81 -3.23 7.29
C GLY A 12 -41.21 -2.57 6.06
N ASP A 13 -40.06 -3.05 5.60
CA ASP A 13 -39.40 -2.59 4.38
C ASP A 13 -38.71 -1.21 4.42
N MET A 14 -37.61 -1.14 5.18
CA MET A 14 -36.43 -0.33 4.82
C MET A 14 -35.69 -0.89 3.58
N LYS A 15 -36.39 -1.60 2.69
CA LYS A 15 -35.84 -2.01 1.40
C LYS A 15 -35.99 -0.85 0.42
N PHE A 16 -34.86 -0.19 0.19
CA PHE A 16 -34.48 0.23 -1.16
C PHE A 16 -35.35 1.32 -1.81
N HIS A 17 -35.50 2.49 -1.17
CA HIS A 17 -36.00 3.69 -1.86
C HIS A 17 -34.96 4.40 -2.75
N GLN A 18 -33.78 3.80 -2.97
CA GLN A 18 -32.77 4.27 -3.93
C GLN A 18 -32.86 3.55 -5.29
N LYS A 19 -33.96 2.82 -5.56
CA LYS A 19 -34.13 1.99 -6.76
C LYS A 19 -34.82 2.67 -7.94
N GLU A 20 -35.31 3.90 -7.79
CA GLU A 20 -36.10 4.57 -8.84
C GLU A 20 -35.32 5.56 -9.73
N CYS A 21 -34.02 5.76 -9.52
CA CYS A 21 -33.23 6.72 -10.31
C CYS A 21 -32.17 6.12 -11.25
N LEU A 22 -32.02 4.79 -11.30
CA LEU A 22 -30.97 4.15 -12.10
C LEU A 22 -31.60 3.09 -13.01
N VAL A 23 -31.40 3.22 -14.31
CA VAL A 23 -31.89 2.24 -15.29
C VAL A 23 -31.14 0.93 -15.05
N ALA A 24 -31.73 -0.24 -15.37
CA ALA A 24 -31.13 -1.55 -15.09
C ALA A 24 -29.72 -1.78 -15.67
N THR A 25 -29.22 -0.89 -16.52
CA THR A 25 -27.83 -0.82 -17.03
C THR A 25 -26.84 -0.19 -16.05
N ASP A 26 -27.28 0.72 -15.17
CA ASP A 26 -26.38 1.56 -14.36
C ASP A 26 -25.80 0.82 -13.15
N TRP A 27 -26.54 -0.15 -12.58
CA TRP A 27 -26.06 -0.90 -11.42
C TRP A 27 -24.90 -1.84 -11.78
N LYS A 28 -24.87 -2.40 -13.00
CA LYS A 28 -23.76 -3.24 -13.47
C LYS A 28 -22.48 -2.42 -13.60
N VAL A 29 -22.59 -1.25 -14.23
CA VAL A 29 -21.46 -0.32 -14.38
C VAL A 29 -20.98 0.17 -13.01
N ALA A 30 -21.90 0.56 -12.11
CA ALA A 30 -21.56 0.95 -10.75
C ALA A 30 -20.85 -0.18 -9.96
N LYS A 31 -21.31 -1.42 -10.13
CA LYS A 31 -20.69 -2.60 -9.52
C LYS A 31 -19.26 -2.82 -10.03
N ASN A 32 -19.06 -2.74 -11.35
CA ASN A 32 -17.74 -2.90 -11.96
C ASN A 32 -16.78 -1.79 -11.53
N ILE A 33 -17.22 -0.53 -11.52
CA ILE A 33 -16.42 0.58 -10.98
C ILE A 33 -16.01 0.31 -9.53
N ARG A 34 -16.91 -0.21 -8.71
CA ARG A 34 -16.59 -0.51 -7.31
C ARG A 34 -15.56 -1.64 -7.20
N LEU A 35 -15.81 -2.77 -7.85
CA LEU A 35 -15.02 -3.99 -7.70
C LEU A 35 -13.68 -3.93 -8.43
N ASP A 36 -13.67 -3.42 -9.66
CA ASP A 36 -12.54 -3.58 -10.57
C ASP A 36 -11.66 -2.33 -10.65
N ILE A 37 -12.16 -1.19 -10.16
CA ILE A 37 -11.46 0.11 -10.21
C ILE A 37 -11.22 0.65 -8.79
N ARG A 38 -12.28 1.02 -8.06
CA ARG A 38 -12.16 1.69 -6.75
C ARG A 38 -11.45 0.82 -5.72
N ASN A 39 -11.83 -0.45 -5.61
CA ASN A 39 -11.26 -1.36 -4.61
C ASN A 39 -9.75 -1.59 -4.85
N PRO A 40 -9.29 -2.02 -6.05
CA PRO A 40 -7.85 -2.14 -6.34
C PRO A 40 -7.09 -0.83 -6.15
N TRP A 41 -7.71 0.31 -6.48
CA TRP A 41 -7.09 1.62 -6.29
C TRP A 41 -6.91 1.93 -4.79
N ALA A 42 -7.94 1.72 -3.97
CA ALA A 42 -7.89 1.98 -2.53
C ALA A 42 -6.91 1.07 -1.76
N HIS A 43 -6.65 -0.13 -2.29
CA HIS A 43 -5.72 -1.09 -1.69
C HIS A 43 -4.29 -0.98 -2.22
N CYS A 44 -4.02 -0.06 -3.14
CA CYS A 44 -2.70 0.16 -3.74
C CYS A 44 -2.08 -1.14 -4.31
N ASP A 45 -2.88 -2.03 -4.89
CA ASP A 45 -2.35 -3.20 -5.59
C ASP A 45 -1.84 -2.81 -6.97
N PHE A 46 -0.61 -2.29 -7.02
CA PHE A 46 0.04 -1.83 -8.25
C PHE A 46 0.23 -2.93 -9.30
N THR A 47 0.15 -4.21 -8.91
CA THR A 47 0.37 -5.34 -9.84
C THR A 47 -0.80 -5.51 -10.81
N GLU A 48 -1.99 -5.02 -10.45
CA GLU A 48 -3.16 -5.10 -11.32
C GLU A 48 -3.26 -3.95 -12.33
N TRP A 49 -2.46 -2.89 -12.20
CA TRP A 49 -2.62 -1.66 -12.97
C TRP A 49 -1.76 -1.65 -14.23
N THR A 50 -2.32 -2.16 -15.34
CA THR A 50 -1.73 -1.98 -16.67
C THR A 50 -2.15 -0.64 -17.28
N THR A 51 -1.39 -0.13 -18.26
CA THR A 51 -1.75 1.07 -19.03
C THR A 51 -3.15 0.96 -19.65
N THR A 52 -3.50 -0.23 -20.14
CA THR A 52 -4.83 -0.51 -20.69
C THR A 52 -5.91 -0.46 -19.61
N LYS A 53 -5.73 -1.15 -18.47
CA LYS A 53 -6.71 -1.13 -17.37
C LYS A 53 -6.92 0.29 -16.85
N TYR A 54 -5.84 1.08 -16.74
CA TYR A 54 -5.91 2.48 -16.34
C TYR A 54 -6.78 3.29 -17.32
N ALA A 55 -6.51 3.22 -18.63
CA ALA A 55 -7.28 3.94 -19.64
C ALA A 55 -8.76 3.51 -19.65
N ASP A 56 -9.03 2.20 -19.66
CA ASP A 56 -10.37 1.63 -19.66
C ASP A 56 -11.18 2.05 -18.42
N SER A 57 -10.50 2.18 -17.27
CA SER A 57 -11.12 2.62 -16.02
C SER A 57 -11.69 4.04 -16.13
N PHE A 58 -10.93 4.96 -16.72
CA PHE A 58 -11.41 6.33 -16.94
C PHE A 58 -12.55 6.40 -17.95
N GLN A 59 -12.52 5.57 -19.00
CA GLN A 59 -13.61 5.47 -19.96
C GLN A 59 -14.90 4.96 -19.28
N LEU A 60 -14.81 3.90 -18.47
CA LEU A 60 -15.95 3.33 -17.77
C LEU A 60 -16.55 4.31 -16.76
N MET A 61 -15.70 5.01 -16.00
CA MET A 61 -16.15 6.06 -15.08
C MET A 61 -16.82 7.22 -15.81
N GLY A 62 -16.31 7.63 -16.97
CA GLY A 62 -16.91 8.66 -17.82
C GLY A 62 -18.30 8.27 -18.33
N GLN A 63 -18.44 7.04 -18.86
CA GLN A 63 -19.74 6.49 -19.29
C GLN A 63 -20.74 6.43 -18.13
N PHE A 64 -20.29 6.04 -16.95
CA PHE A 64 -21.14 6.04 -15.77
C PHE A 64 -21.66 7.43 -15.43
N ILE A 65 -20.78 8.46 -15.45
CA ILE A 65 -21.17 9.85 -15.16
C ILE A 65 -22.23 10.35 -16.15
N THR A 66 -22.06 10.09 -17.45
CA THR A 66 -23.05 10.49 -18.47
C THR A 66 -24.40 9.78 -18.31
N ASN A 67 -24.40 8.56 -17.76
CA ASN A 67 -25.64 7.84 -17.49
C ASN A 67 -26.39 8.32 -16.24
N LEU A 68 -25.73 9.04 -15.31
CA LEU A 68 -26.33 9.52 -14.06
C LEU A 68 -27.38 10.63 -14.25
N ARG A 69 -27.63 11.10 -15.49
CA ARG A 69 -28.62 12.14 -15.83
C ARG A 69 -28.47 13.40 -14.96
N LEU A 70 -27.23 13.81 -14.72
CA LEU A 70 -26.90 15.00 -13.94
C LEU A 70 -27.28 16.27 -14.72
N SER A 71 -27.27 17.42 -14.05
CA SER A 71 -27.37 18.68 -14.80
C SER A 71 -26.16 18.87 -15.71
N ASN A 72 -26.36 19.49 -16.89
CA ASN A 72 -25.28 19.76 -17.84
C ASN A 72 -24.05 20.44 -17.20
N ARG A 73 -24.28 21.30 -16.19
CA ARG A 73 -23.21 21.97 -15.45
C ARG A 73 -22.43 21.00 -14.56
N GLU A 74 -23.12 20.14 -13.83
CA GLU A 74 -22.51 19.17 -12.93
C GLU A 74 -21.79 18.07 -13.70
N GLU A 75 -22.40 17.54 -14.76
CA GLU A 75 -21.79 16.53 -15.62
C GLU A 75 -20.48 17.04 -16.21
N LYS A 76 -20.48 18.23 -16.84
CA LYS A 76 -19.27 18.85 -17.39
C LYS A 76 -18.20 19.08 -16.33
N ARG A 77 -18.58 19.52 -15.13
CA ARG A 77 -17.64 19.72 -14.02
C ARG A 77 -16.97 18.41 -13.62
N ILE A 78 -17.75 17.35 -13.42
CA ILE A 78 -17.23 16.05 -12.96
C ILE A 78 -16.40 15.38 -14.06
N LEU A 79 -16.85 15.41 -15.32
CA LEU A 79 -16.07 14.89 -16.45
C LEU A 79 -14.76 15.68 -16.64
N GLY A 80 -14.79 17.00 -16.46
CA GLY A 80 -13.60 17.84 -16.51
C GLY A 80 -12.58 17.46 -15.43
N GLU A 81 -13.03 17.24 -14.19
CA GLU A 81 -12.18 16.73 -13.11
C GLU A 81 -11.65 15.34 -13.43
N LEU A 82 -12.50 14.41 -13.87
CA LEU A 82 -12.09 13.06 -14.24
C LEU A 82 -10.98 13.08 -15.30
N ASN A 83 -11.12 13.91 -16.34
CA ASN A 83 -10.12 14.08 -17.38
C ASN A 83 -8.81 14.70 -16.86
N ARG A 84 -8.90 15.67 -15.94
CA ARG A 84 -7.74 16.27 -15.30
C ARG A 84 -6.96 15.22 -14.49
N TRP A 85 -7.66 14.35 -13.77
CA TRP A 85 -7.05 13.26 -13.01
C TRP A 85 -6.39 12.23 -13.94
N ALA A 86 -7.06 11.83 -15.02
CA ALA A 86 -6.49 10.93 -16.03
C ALA A 86 -5.17 11.47 -16.58
N THR A 87 -5.18 12.75 -16.99
CA THR A 87 -4.04 13.44 -17.60
C THR A 87 -2.89 13.62 -16.61
N ASN A 88 -3.18 14.09 -15.38
CA ASN A 88 -2.15 14.28 -14.36
C ASN A 88 -1.53 12.96 -13.94
N GLY A 89 -2.32 11.90 -13.76
CA GLY A 89 -1.81 10.57 -13.44
C GLY A 89 -0.92 10.01 -14.55
N GLN A 90 -1.29 10.20 -15.82
CA GLN A 90 -0.46 9.76 -16.95
C GLN A 90 0.84 10.57 -17.06
N ASN A 91 0.80 11.87 -16.80
CA ASN A 91 1.99 12.71 -16.74
C ASN A 91 2.93 12.32 -15.58
N PHE A 92 2.36 11.93 -14.44
CA PHE A 92 3.10 11.40 -13.30
C PHE A 92 3.78 10.07 -13.66
N LEU A 93 3.03 9.13 -14.23
CA LEU A 93 3.54 7.81 -14.64
C LEU A 93 4.58 7.88 -15.77
N SER A 94 4.48 8.85 -16.67
CA SER A 94 5.44 9.07 -17.74
C SER A 94 6.66 9.91 -17.33
N GLY A 95 6.70 10.42 -16.10
CA GLY A 95 7.77 11.30 -15.61
C GLY A 95 7.82 12.68 -16.28
N THR A 96 6.89 13.00 -17.18
CA THR A 96 6.86 14.26 -17.94
C THR A 96 6.50 15.47 -17.10
N LYS A 97 5.89 15.26 -15.93
CA LYS A 97 5.47 16.33 -15.01
C LYS A 97 5.88 16.05 -13.55
N LEU A 98 6.88 15.19 -13.32
CA LEU A 98 7.55 15.23 -12.02
C LEU A 98 8.48 16.44 -12.05
N ASP A 99 8.15 17.43 -11.23
CA ASP A 99 9.07 18.52 -10.95
C ASP A 99 10.41 17.93 -10.54
N VAL A 100 11.48 18.40 -11.18
CA VAL A 100 12.85 17.95 -10.91
C VAL A 100 13.16 18.12 -9.42
N GLU A 101 12.57 19.14 -8.79
CA GLU A 101 12.70 19.41 -7.36
C GLU A 101 12.10 18.30 -6.48
N ILE A 102 10.91 17.79 -6.84
CA ILE A 102 10.26 16.69 -6.11
C ILE A 102 11.04 15.38 -6.30
N LEU A 103 11.54 15.13 -7.51
CA LEU A 103 12.39 13.97 -7.78
C LEU A 103 13.69 14.02 -6.99
N ASP A 104 14.31 15.20 -6.90
CA ASP A 104 15.56 15.36 -6.17
C ASP A 104 15.33 15.23 -4.66
N GLU A 105 14.23 15.77 -4.12
CA GLU A 105 13.85 15.55 -2.71
C GLU A 105 13.62 14.07 -2.42
N PHE A 106 12.86 13.35 -3.25
CA PHE A 106 12.63 11.91 -3.06
C PHE A 106 13.94 11.12 -3.11
N ARG A 107 14.82 11.48 -4.04
CA ARG A 107 16.13 10.86 -4.20
C ARG A 107 17.03 11.14 -2.99
N GLN A 108 17.03 12.36 -2.46
CA GLN A 108 17.77 12.73 -1.26
C GLN A 108 17.25 11.97 -0.04
N GLN A 109 15.93 11.91 0.16
CA GLN A 109 15.36 11.17 1.29
C GLN A 109 15.64 9.66 1.19
N THR A 110 15.58 9.09 -0.02
CA THR A 110 15.93 7.68 -0.25
C THR A 110 17.41 7.42 0.03
N HIS A 111 18.30 8.34 -0.35
CA HIS A 111 19.73 8.26 -0.05
C HIS A 111 19.99 8.28 1.47
N ILE A 112 19.40 9.24 2.19
CA ILE A 112 19.54 9.36 3.65
C ILE A 112 19.08 8.08 4.35
N LEU A 113 17.94 7.52 3.91
CA LEU A 113 17.41 6.27 4.47
C LEU A 113 18.34 5.09 4.18
N SER A 114 18.91 5.02 2.98
CA SER A 114 19.88 3.98 2.60
C SER A 114 21.14 4.05 3.47
N GLU A 115 21.69 5.24 3.68
CA GLU A 115 22.87 5.43 4.54
C GLU A 115 22.55 5.04 6.00
N TYR A 116 21.39 5.43 6.51
CA TYR A 116 20.94 5.04 7.84
C TYR A 116 20.85 3.52 7.97
N ALA A 117 20.17 2.85 7.02
CA ALA A 117 20.01 1.41 7.02
C ALA A 117 21.37 0.69 6.96
N GLN A 118 22.28 1.16 6.09
CA GLN A 118 23.61 0.57 5.97
C GLN A 118 24.43 0.72 7.25
N ARG A 119 24.37 1.87 7.91
CA ARG A 119 25.03 2.07 9.22
C ARG A 119 24.48 1.13 10.29
N VAL A 120 23.16 0.97 10.37
CA VAL A 120 22.54 0.05 11.34
C VAL A 120 22.98 -1.38 11.07
N CYS A 121 23.02 -1.81 9.80
CA CYS A 121 23.51 -3.14 9.44
C CYS A 121 24.98 -3.34 9.85
N THR A 122 25.86 -2.40 9.53
CA THR A 122 27.30 -2.53 9.84
C THR A 122 27.59 -2.50 11.35
N GLU A 123 26.89 -1.65 12.11
CA GLU A 123 27.00 -1.62 13.57
C GLU A 123 26.53 -2.95 14.18
N THR A 124 25.39 -3.46 13.71
CA THR A 124 24.84 -4.74 14.17
C THR A 124 25.79 -5.89 13.87
N ASP A 125 26.34 -5.97 12.65
CA ASP A 125 27.32 -6.99 12.26
C ASP A 125 28.61 -6.91 13.10
N GLY A 126 29.07 -5.70 13.41
CA GLY A 126 30.22 -5.46 14.27
C GLY A 126 29.98 -5.97 15.71
N GLN A 127 28.79 -5.71 16.25
CA GLN A 127 28.39 -6.22 17.57
C GLN A 127 28.30 -7.75 17.58
N PHE A 128 27.66 -8.36 16.58
CA PHE A 128 27.59 -9.81 16.46
C PHE A 128 28.96 -10.46 16.35
N THR A 129 29.86 -9.89 15.55
CA THR A 129 31.23 -10.37 15.41
C THR A 129 31.98 -10.32 16.73
N THR A 130 31.81 -9.23 17.49
CA THR A 130 32.42 -9.07 18.82
C THR A 130 31.85 -10.07 19.82
N PHE A 131 30.53 -10.24 19.84
CA PHE A 131 29.86 -11.20 20.71
C PHE A 131 30.30 -12.63 20.41
N LYS A 132 30.37 -13.00 19.13
CA LYS A 132 30.85 -14.31 18.69
C LYS A 132 32.28 -14.60 19.16
N LYS A 133 33.20 -13.63 19.04
CA LYS A 133 34.57 -13.76 19.58
C LYS A 133 34.61 -13.95 21.10
N LYS A 134 33.77 -13.22 21.84
CA LYS A 134 33.67 -13.39 23.30
C LYS A 134 33.18 -14.79 23.67
N LEU A 135 32.18 -15.30 22.95
CA LEU A 135 31.62 -16.63 23.18
C LEU A 135 32.68 -17.72 22.96
N THR A 136 33.41 -17.69 21.85
CA THR A 136 34.46 -18.67 21.54
C THR A 136 35.60 -18.64 22.57
N ASN A 137 35.94 -17.45 23.08
CA ASN A 137 36.95 -17.32 24.13
C ASN A 137 36.49 -17.94 25.45
N LEU A 138 35.22 -17.73 25.84
CA LEU A 138 34.65 -18.31 27.06
C LEU A 138 34.56 -19.85 26.99
N GLU A 139 34.19 -20.40 25.82
CA GLU A 139 34.20 -21.85 25.58
C GLU A 139 35.62 -22.43 25.76
N SER A 140 36.62 -21.76 25.20
CA SER A 140 38.03 -22.16 25.33
C SER A 140 38.47 -22.17 26.79
N VAL A 141 38.14 -21.13 27.57
CA VAL A 141 38.47 -21.05 29.01
C VAL A 141 37.76 -22.16 29.82
N SER A 142 36.48 -22.43 29.51
CA SER A 142 35.72 -23.51 30.15
C SER A 142 36.37 -24.88 29.92
N ASN A 143 36.80 -25.14 28.67
CA ASN A 143 37.49 -26.39 28.32
C ASN A 143 38.82 -26.55 29.06
N ILE A 144 39.62 -25.48 29.15
CA ILE A 144 40.88 -25.49 29.93
C ILE A 144 40.60 -25.80 31.40
N LYS A 145 39.57 -25.18 32.00
CA LYS A 145 39.21 -25.42 33.40
C LYS A 145 38.84 -26.89 33.66
N LYS A 146 38.10 -27.52 32.76
CA LYS A 146 37.77 -28.96 32.85
C LYS A 146 39.02 -29.84 32.78
N ILE A 147 39.97 -29.53 31.89
CA ILE A 147 41.22 -30.28 31.76
C ILE A 147 42.05 -30.20 33.05
N ILE A 148 42.20 -29.00 33.63
CA ILE A 148 42.92 -28.81 34.89
C ILE A 148 42.30 -29.65 36.00
N GLN A 149 40.97 -29.71 36.07
CA GLN A 149 40.25 -30.49 37.08
C GLN A 149 40.41 -32.02 36.90
N LEU A 150 40.49 -32.51 35.66
CA LEU A 150 40.81 -33.93 35.42
C LEU A 150 42.24 -34.28 35.83
N LEU A 151 43.21 -33.39 35.54
CA LEU A 151 44.61 -33.60 35.89
C LEU A 151 44.84 -33.62 37.41
N SER A 152 44.10 -32.82 38.18
CA SER A 152 44.20 -32.85 39.65
C SER A 152 43.67 -34.16 40.24
N LEU A 153 42.58 -34.70 39.69
CA LEU A 153 42.04 -36.02 40.08
C LEU A 153 43.02 -37.15 39.77
N LEU A 154 43.63 -37.14 38.58
CA LEU A 154 44.62 -38.14 38.20
C LEU A 154 45.84 -38.12 39.12
N LYS A 155 46.39 -36.95 39.45
CA LYS A 155 47.54 -36.84 40.38
C LYS A 155 47.26 -37.39 41.78
N GLY A 156 46.01 -37.37 42.24
CA GLY A 156 45.62 -37.94 43.54
C GLY A 156 45.57 -39.48 43.56
N SER A 157 45.55 -40.12 42.40
CA SER A 157 45.39 -41.58 42.26
C SER A 157 46.72 -42.36 42.16
N TRP A 158 47.87 -41.67 42.16
CA TRP A 158 49.22 -42.25 42.09
C TRP A 158 50.00 -42.11 43.41
N LYS A 159 49.31 -42.07 44.55
CA LYS A 159 49.89 -42.08 45.90
C LYS A 159 49.43 -43.28 46.69
#